data_AF-A0A496ZH49-F1
#
_entry.id   AF-A0A496ZH49-F1
#
_cell.length_a   1.000
_cell.length_b   1.000
_cell.length_c   1.000
_cell.angle_alpha   90.00
_cell.angle_beta   90.00
_cell.angle_gamma   90.00
#
_symmetry.space_group_name_H-M   'P 1'
#
loop_
_entity.id
_entity.type
_entity.pdbx_description
1 polymer ?
#
loop_
_entity_poly.entity_id
_entity_poly.type
_entity_poly.pdbx_seq_one_letter_code
_entity_poly.pdbx_strand_id
1 'polypeptide(L)' 'MNDLICYCFVYSVDDIEKDYRDNGVSTIMEKIKMEKKFGNCQCVTKNPKGQ' A
#
# COMPACT_ATOMS: atom_id res chain seq x y z
N MET A 1 13.02 -2.76 10.42
CA MET A 1 12.34 -1.46 10.25
C MET A 1 11.42 -1.67 9.07
N ASN A 2 10.12 -1.70 9.28
CA ASN A 2 9.20 -2.14 8.23
C ASN A 2 8.92 -0.96 7.32
N ASP A 3 9.54 -0.97 6.14
CA ASP A 3 9.37 0.09 5.16
C ASP A 3 7.90 0.14 4.72
N LEU A 4 7.25 1.28 4.95
CA LEU A 4 5.89 1.51 4.49
C LEU A 4 5.88 1.67 2.97
N ILE A 5 5.10 0.82 2.31
CA ILE A 5 4.81 0.92 0.89
C ILE A 5 3.66 1.89 0.65
N CYS A 6 2.65 1.91 1.51
CA CYS A 6 1.55 2.85 1.43
C CYS A 6 1.36 3.61 2.74
N TYR A 7 1.71 4.90 2.75
CA TYR A 7 1.52 5.80 3.90
C TYR A 7 0.06 6.20 4.13
N CYS A 8 -0.79 6.10 3.10
CA CYS A 8 -2.22 6.43 3.24
C CYS A 8 -2.97 5.38 4.07
N PHE A 9 -2.60 4.11 3.91
CA PHE A 9 -3.27 2.95 4.53
C PHE A 9 -2.36 2.16 5.48
N VAL A 10 -1.14 2.65 5.71
CA VAL A 10 -0.14 2.08 6.63
C VAL A 10 0.20 0.62 6.31
N TYR A 11 0.35 0.30 5.02
CA TYR A 11 0.82 -1.03 4.59
C TYR A 11 2.34 -1.05 4.47
N SER A 12 2.96 -2.02 5.13
CA SER A 12 4.38 -2.31 5.03
C SER A 12 4.71 -3.38 3.99
N VAL A 13 6.00 -3.55 3.70
CA VAL A 13 6.50 -4.68 2.90
C VAL A 13 6.04 -6.01 3.50
N ASP A 14 6.18 -6.19 4.80
CA ASP A 14 5.80 -7.43 5.50
C ASP A 14 4.30 -7.74 5.36
N ASP A 15 3.44 -6.72 5.39
CA ASP A 15 2.00 -6.90 5.20
C ASP A 15 1.70 -7.43 3.80
N ILE A 16 2.35 -6.86 2.78
CA ILE A 16 2.21 -7.27 1.37
C ILE A 16 2.76 -8.68 1.15
N GLU A 17 3.91 -9.00 1.73
CA GLU A 17 4.49 -10.34 1.64
C GLU A 17 3.60 -11.38 2.31
N LYS A 18 3.10 -11.10 3.51
CA LYS A 18 2.19 -12.00 4.23
C LYS A 18 0.91 -12.22 3.44
N ASP A 19 0.29 -11.14 2.97
CA ASP A 19 -0.92 -11.18 2.14
C ASP A 19 -0.71 -11.99 0.85
N TYR A 20 0.46 -11.87 0.21
CA TYR A 20 0.80 -12.70 -0.95
C TYR A 20 0.95 -14.17 -0.59
N ARG A 21 1.64 -14.49 0.52
CA ARG A 21 1.83 -15.89 0.97
C ARG A 21 0.51 -16.55 1.33
N ASP A 22 -0.41 -15.80 1.94
CA ASP A 22 -1.70 -16.32 2.39
C ASP A 22 -2.69 -16.52 1.21
N ASN A 23 -2.64 -15.64 0.20
CA ASN A 23 -3.63 -15.62 -0.88
C ASN A 23 -3.10 -16.10 -2.26
N GLY A 24 -1.79 -16.26 -2.41
CA GLY A 24 -1.12 -16.53 -3.70
C GLY A 24 -1.05 -15.31 -4.63
N VAL A 25 -1.73 -14.21 -4.28
CA VAL A 25 -1.71 -12.89 -4.94
C VAL A 25 -1.79 -11.81 -3.87
N SER A 26 -1.21 -10.63 -4.09
CA SER A 26 -1.33 -9.56 -3.11
C SER A 26 -2.62 -8.75 -3.32
N THR A 27 -3.61 -9.00 -2.47
CA THR A 27 -4.86 -8.24 -2.41
C THR A 27 -4.65 -6.81 -1.91
N ILE A 28 -3.65 -6.61 -1.05
CA ILE A 28 -3.25 -5.28 -0.54
C ILE A 28 -2.74 -4.41 -1.69
N MET A 29 -1.90 -4.94 -2.56
CA MET A 29 -1.40 -4.18 -3.70
C MET A 29 -2.51 -3.81 -4.69
N GLU A 30 -3.45 -4.71 -4.95
CA GLU A 30 -4.61 -4.41 -5.79
C GLU A 30 -5.51 -3.34 -5.16
N LYS A 31 -5.72 -3.39 -3.84
CA LYS A 31 -6.43 -2.35 -3.10
C LYS A 31 -5.73 -0.99 -3.23
N ILE A 32 -4.42 -0.91 -3.01
CA ILE A 32 -3.66 0.35 -3.14
C ILE A 32 -3.81 0.95 -4.55
N LYS A 33 -3.69 0.12 -5.60
CA LYS A 33 -3.88 0.56 -6.99
C LYS A 33 -5.28 1.11 -7.22
N MET A 34 -6.29 0.42 -6.71
CA MET A 34 -7.70 0.80 -6.84
C MET A 34 -7.98 2.14 -6.15
N GLU A 35 -7.56 2.29 -4.89
CA GLU A 35 -7.74 3.54 -4.13
C GLU A 35 -6.99 4.71 -4.77
N LYS A 36 -5.79 4.46 -5.33
CA LYS A 36 -5.03 5.47 -6.08
C LYS A 36 -5.79 5.89 -7.34
N LYS A 37 -6.38 4.94 -8.08
CA LYS A 37 -7.19 5.22 -9.27
C LYS A 37 -8.45 6.02 -8.94
N PHE A 38 -9.08 5.76 -7.80
CA PHE A 38 -10.27 6.49 -7.36
C PHE A 38 -9.98 7.85 -6.71
N GLY A 39 -8.70 8.19 -6.49
CA GLY A 39 -8.31 9.46 -5.88
C GLY A 39 -8.51 9.52 -4.36
N ASN A 40 -8.67 8.36 -3.71
CA ASN A 40 -8.85 8.28 -2.26
C ASN A 40 -7.53 8.37 -1.48
N CYS A 41 -6.41 8.48 -2.19
CA CYS A 41 -5.07 8.58 -1.61
C CYS A 41 -4.67 10.04 -1.37
N GLN A 42 -4.00 10.29 -0.26
CA GLN A 42 -3.37 11.57 0.08
C GLN A 42 -1.84 11.49 -0.06
N CYS A 43 -1.34 10.87 -1.14
CA CYS A 43 0.10 10.61 -1.31
C CYS A 43 0.96 11.88 -1.22
N VAL A 44 0.48 13.00 -1.78
CA VAL A 44 1.20 14.28 -1.78
C VAL A 44 1.50 14.78 -0.37
N THR A 45 0.60 14.52 0.59
CA THR A 45 0.73 15.02 1.97
C THR A 45 1.25 13.96 2.94
N LYS A 46 0.90 12.68 2.75
CA LYS A 46 1.25 11.59 3.67
C LYS A 46 2.52 10.83 3.31
N ASN A 47 2.84 10.71 2.01
CA ASN A 47 4.06 10.02 1.59
C ASN A 47 5.24 11.00 1.67
N PRO A 48 6.34 10.69 2.36
CA PRO A 48 7.55 11.53 2.38
C PRO A 48 8.10 11.85 0.97
N LYS A 49 7.82 11.00 -0.02
CA LYS A 49 8.22 11.22 -1.42
C LYS A 49 7.20 12.04 -2.23
N GLY A 50 6.03 12.31 -1.67
CA GLY A 50 4.95 13.08 -2.30
C GLY A 50 4.24 12.41 -3.48
N GLN A 51 4.47 11.11 -3.75
CA GLN A 51 3.90 10.39 -4.91
C GLN A 51 3.64 8.90 -4.67
#